data_AF-A0A2T4WGP8-F1
#
_entry.id   AF-A0A2T4WGP8-F1
#
_cell.length_a   1.000
_cell.length_b   1.000
_cell.length_c   1.000
_cell.angle_alpha   90.00
_cell.angle_beta   90.00
_cell.angle_gamma   90.00
#
_symmetry.space_group_name_H-M   'P 1'
#
loop_
_entity.id
_entity.type
_entity.pdbx_description
1 polymer ?
#
loop_
_entity_poly.entity_id
_entity_poly.type
_entity_poly.pdbx_seq_one_letter_code
_entity_poly.pdbx_strand_id
1 'polypeptide(L)'
;MKFTLGIEEEYQVIDPVTRELASHDQQIVTEAAKILNDQVKAEMHQAVVEVGTNICNDVTDAREQITHLRKSISGIANDLGFKIGAAGTHPFSKWENQHITPNPRYDEIINEMQDTARSNLIFGLHVHIGMEDKQMALHLVNAMRYFLPHLYALSTNSPFWEGRNTGFKSFRSKVFDKFPRTGIPGVFETVAQYEHYVNLLVKTNCIDNPKKIWWDIRVHPFYPTLEVRICDVPLTVNETISITALIQALVAKLYKLRGENLSFINYHRALINENKWRAGRYGLDGKMIDFGKECEVDTRLLMLELLNFVDDVVDDLGSRKEIEYIEQMLINGTGADRQLEIFKQTNDLTKVVDYITEQTIL
;
A
#
# COMPACT_ATOMS: atom_id res chain seq x y z
N MET A 1 -14.12 16.03 14.00
CA MET A 1 -13.86 15.71 12.59
C MET A 1 -14.17 14.25 12.35
N LYS A 2 -14.80 13.90 11.22
CA LYS A 2 -14.99 12.50 10.81
C LYS A 2 -13.82 12.08 9.90
N PHE A 3 -13.09 11.04 10.29
CA PHE A 3 -11.96 10.50 9.52
C PHE A 3 -12.46 9.44 8.53
N THR A 4 -13.23 9.84 7.51
CA THR A 4 -13.75 8.90 6.50
C THR A 4 -12.61 8.19 5.78
N LEU A 5 -12.89 7.00 5.25
CA LEU A 5 -11.92 6.11 4.64
C LEU A 5 -12.18 5.95 3.15
N GLY A 6 -11.12 5.74 2.38
CA GLY A 6 -11.17 5.15 1.04
C GLY A 6 -10.00 4.19 0.90
N ILE A 7 -10.23 3.01 0.34
CA ILE A 7 -9.20 1.98 0.20
C ILE A 7 -9.09 1.59 -1.28
N GLU A 8 -7.87 1.56 -1.81
CA GLU A 8 -7.57 1.00 -3.13
C GLU A 8 -6.66 -0.22 -2.97
N GLU A 9 -7.02 -1.35 -3.58
CA GLU A 9 -6.22 -2.57 -3.64
C GLU A 9 -5.95 -2.96 -5.10
N GLU A 10 -4.68 -3.25 -5.40
CA GLU A 10 -4.23 -3.74 -6.69
C GLU A 10 -4.05 -5.27 -6.62
N TYR A 11 -4.60 -6.01 -7.60
CA TYR A 11 -4.51 -7.48 -7.64
C TYR A 11 -3.79 -8.00 -8.88
N GLN A 12 -3.09 -9.12 -8.67
CA GLN A 12 -2.48 -9.94 -9.70
C GLN A 12 -3.57 -10.73 -10.43
N VAL A 13 -3.58 -10.70 -11.76
CA VAL A 13 -4.37 -11.64 -12.57
C VAL A 13 -3.50 -12.81 -12.99
N ILE A 14 -3.93 -14.03 -12.69
CA ILE A 14 -3.13 -15.24 -12.75
C ILE A 14 -3.82 -16.30 -13.61
N ASP A 15 -3.04 -16.96 -14.47
CA ASP A 15 -3.46 -18.17 -15.18
C ASP A 15 -3.51 -19.37 -14.20
N PRO A 16 -4.67 -20.04 -14.03
CA PRO A 16 -4.82 -21.13 -13.06
C PRO A 16 -4.02 -22.39 -13.42
N VAL A 17 -3.54 -22.53 -14.66
CA VAL A 17 -2.73 -23.66 -15.14
C VAL A 17 -1.25 -23.36 -14.94
N THR A 18 -0.74 -22.27 -15.49
CA THR A 18 0.71 -21.96 -15.44
C THR A 18 1.13 -21.31 -14.12
N ARG A 19 0.19 -20.68 -13.40
CA ARG A 19 0.42 -19.81 -12.24
C ARG A 19 1.23 -18.56 -12.59
N GLU A 20 1.37 -18.24 -13.87
CA GLU A 20 1.97 -16.98 -14.30
C GLU A 20 0.92 -15.88 -14.29
N LEU A 21 1.39 -14.64 -14.20
CA LEU A 21 0.59 -13.47 -14.54
C LEU A 21 0.06 -13.59 -15.97
N ALA A 22 -1.21 -13.25 -16.14
CA ALA A 22 -1.92 -13.33 -17.40
C ALA A 22 -2.50 -11.98 -17.79
N SER A 23 -2.47 -11.67 -19.10
CA SER A 23 -3.26 -10.56 -19.61
C SER A 23 -4.74 -10.94 -19.61
N HIS A 24 -5.57 -10.08 -19.04
CA HIS A 24 -7.03 -10.21 -19.14
C HIS A 24 -7.65 -9.35 -20.24
N ASP A 25 -6.85 -8.64 -21.05
CA ASP A 25 -7.33 -7.78 -22.16
C ASP A 25 -8.55 -6.90 -21.82
N GLN A 26 -8.56 -6.30 -20.63
CA GLN A 26 -9.68 -5.49 -20.12
C GLN A 26 -11.01 -6.23 -19.88
N GLN A 27 -11.07 -7.55 -20.06
CA GLN A 27 -12.28 -8.35 -19.86
C GLN A 27 -12.80 -8.29 -18.42
N ILE A 28 -11.94 -8.54 -17.43
CA ILE A 28 -12.31 -8.47 -16.01
C ILE A 28 -12.86 -7.08 -15.65
N VAL A 29 -12.17 -6.01 -16.06
CA VAL A 29 -12.60 -4.63 -15.79
C VAL A 29 -13.94 -4.32 -16.46
N THR A 30 -14.13 -4.77 -17.71
CA THR A 30 -15.38 -4.55 -18.46
C THR A 30 -16.58 -5.24 -17.83
N GLU A 31 -16.42 -6.49 -17.39
CA GLU A 31 -17.49 -7.23 -16.71
C GLU A 31 -17.74 -6.67 -15.30
N ALA A 32 -16.68 -6.33 -14.57
CA ALA A 32 -16.79 -5.77 -13.24
C ALA A 32 -17.45 -4.38 -13.21
N ALA A 33 -17.19 -3.53 -14.21
CA ALA A 33 -17.83 -2.22 -14.33
C ALA A 33 -19.37 -2.30 -14.42
N LYS A 34 -19.93 -3.43 -14.89
CA LYS A 34 -21.40 -3.63 -14.95
C LYS A 34 -22.04 -3.76 -13.56
N ILE A 35 -21.26 -4.12 -12.55
CA ILE A 35 -21.73 -4.42 -11.19
C ILE A 35 -21.17 -3.39 -10.19
N LEU A 36 -19.91 -3.02 -10.37
CA LEU A 36 -19.12 -2.19 -9.45
C LEU A 36 -18.94 -0.74 -9.95
N ASN A 37 -19.43 -0.41 -11.15
CA ASN A 37 -19.30 0.93 -11.76
C ASN A 37 -17.84 1.43 -11.74
N ASP A 38 -17.61 2.63 -11.19
CA ASP A 38 -16.30 3.30 -11.16
C ASP A 38 -15.34 2.76 -10.08
N GLN A 39 -15.75 1.74 -9.31
CA GLN A 39 -14.93 1.12 -8.27
C GLN A 39 -13.88 0.15 -8.83
N VAL A 40 -13.85 -0.10 -10.14
CA VAL A 40 -12.84 -0.94 -10.79
C VAL A 40 -12.17 -0.14 -11.90
N LYS A 41 -10.84 -0.16 -11.92
CA LYS A 41 -10.06 0.58 -12.91
C LYS A 41 -9.07 -0.31 -13.63
N ALA A 42 -8.86 0.03 -14.89
CA ALA A 42 -7.81 -0.51 -15.72
C ALA A 42 -6.46 0.10 -15.33
N GLU A 43 -5.48 -0.73 -15.06
CA GLU A 43 -4.11 -0.30 -14.81
C GLU A 43 -3.20 -0.40 -16.04
N MET A 44 -1.98 0.16 -15.92
CA MET A 44 -1.02 0.22 -17.03
C MET A 44 -0.68 -1.17 -17.59
N HIS A 45 -0.46 -2.16 -16.73
CA HIS A 45 -0.21 -3.54 -17.13
C HIS A 45 -1.51 -4.34 -17.18
N GLN A 46 -1.71 -5.14 -18.22
CA GLN A 46 -2.93 -5.94 -18.41
C GLN A 46 -3.07 -7.12 -17.43
N ALA A 47 -2.07 -7.34 -16.57
CA ALA A 47 -2.10 -8.36 -15.51
C ALA A 47 -2.48 -7.79 -14.14
N VAL A 48 -2.97 -6.55 -14.10
CA VAL A 48 -3.31 -5.80 -12.89
C VAL A 48 -4.76 -5.38 -12.94
N VAL A 49 -5.48 -5.59 -11.84
CA VAL A 49 -6.81 -5.02 -11.62
C VAL A 49 -6.78 -4.20 -10.34
N GLU A 50 -7.13 -2.93 -10.43
CA GLU A 50 -7.32 -2.06 -9.26
C GLU A 50 -8.80 -2.00 -8.90
N VAL A 51 -9.11 -2.17 -7.62
CA VAL A 51 -10.44 -1.88 -7.07
C VAL A 51 -10.34 -0.84 -5.96
N GLY A 52 -11.36 0.01 -5.86
CA GLY A 52 -11.47 1.05 -4.84
C GLY A 52 -12.80 1.01 -4.12
N THR A 53 -12.81 1.18 -2.80
CA THR A 53 -14.06 1.41 -2.06
C THR A 53 -14.68 2.76 -2.47
N ASN A 54 -15.97 2.92 -2.21
CA ASN A 54 -16.53 4.25 -2.08
C ASN A 54 -15.97 4.92 -0.80
N ILE A 55 -16.42 6.14 -0.51
CA ILE A 55 -16.10 6.79 0.77
C ILE A 55 -16.81 6.00 1.89
N CYS A 56 -16.03 5.35 2.74
CA CYS A 56 -16.50 4.59 3.89
C CYS A 56 -16.56 5.50 5.13
N ASN A 57 -17.58 5.32 5.96
CA ASN A 57 -17.74 6.12 7.17
C ASN A 57 -16.78 5.69 8.30
N ASP A 58 -16.53 4.39 8.41
CA ASP A 58 -15.70 3.77 9.42
C ASP A 58 -15.11 2.45 8.89
N VAL A 59 -14.35 1.74 9.74
CA VAL A 59 -13.69 0.48 9.39
C VAL A 59 -14.65 -0.69 9.16
N THR A 60 -15.89 -0.62 9.69
CA THR A 60 -16.91 -1.66 9.48
C THR A 60 -17.45 -1.57 8.06
N ASP A 61 -17.83 -0.37 7.63
CA ASP A 61 -18.23 -0.06 6.25
C ASP A 61 -17.10 -0.43 5.26
N ALA A 62 -15.85 -0.07 5.59
CA ALA A 62 -14.69 -0.42 4.78
C ALA A 62 -14.49 -1.94 4.65
N ARG A 63 -14.69 -2.70 5.74
CA ARG A 63 -14.61 -4.17 5.73
C ARG A 63 -15.66 -4.79 4.83
N GLU A 64 -16.91 -4.33 4.90
CA GLU A 64 -17.99 -4.83 4.06
C GLU A 64 -17.68 -4.59 2.58
N GLN A 65 -17.24 -3.37 2.24
CA GLN A 65 -16.91 -3.02 0.85
C GLN A 65 -15.70 -3.80 0.32
N ILE A 66 -14.59 -3.89 1.07
CA ILE A 66 -13.41 -4.67 0.63
C ILE A 66 -13.75 -6.16 0.47
N THR A 67 -14.53 -6.72 1.41
CA THR A 67 -14.98 -8.12 1.30
C THR A 67 -15.82 -8.32 0.03
N HIS A 68 -16.74 -7.38 -0.25
CA HIS A 68 -17.56 -7.43 -1.46
C HIS A 68 -16.71 -7.31 -2.72
N LEU A 69 -15.79 -6.33 -2.78
CA LEU A 69 -14.93 -6.09 -3.95
C LEU A 69 -14.04 -7.31 -4.25
N ARG A 70 -13.37 -7.87 -3.24
CA ARG A 70 -12.54 -9.08 -3.40
C ARG A 70 -13.35 -10.27 -3.92
N LYS A 71 -14.54 -10.51 -3.35
CA LYS A 71 -15.42 -11.61 -3.79
C LYS A 71 -15.92 -11.41 -5.21
N SER A 72 -16.38 -10.19 -5.54
CA SER A 72 -16.91 -9.86 -6.86
C SER A 72 -15.83 -10.00 -7.93
N ILE A 73 -14.65 -9.42 -7.72
CA ILE A 73 -13.58 -9.46 -8.71
C ILE A 73 -13.00 -10.87 -8.87
N SER A 74 -12.95 -11.65 -7.79
CA SER A 74 -12.56 -13.06 -7.85
C SER A 74 -13.58 -13.91 -8.59
N GLY A 75 -14.88 -13.71 -8.36
CA GLY A 75 -15.94 -14.43 -9.06
C GLY A 75 -15.88 -14.18 -10.55
N ILE A 76 -15.79 -12.91 -10.95
CA ILE A 76 -15.68 -12.50 -12.36
C ILE A 76 -14.41 -13.07 -13.01
N ALA A 77 -13.27 -13.00 -12.32
CA ALA A 77 -12.03 -13.59 -12.82
C ALA A 77 -12.19 -15.10 -13.05
N ASN A 78 -12.78 -15.83 -12.09
CA ASN A 78 -13.02 -17.26 -12.20
C ASN A 78 -13.94 -17.61 -13.38
N ASP A 79 -15.03 -16.85 -13.59
CA ASP A 79 -15.96 -17.04 -14.71
C ASP A 79 -15.28 -16.84 -16.07
N LEU A 80 -14.25 -15.99 -16.12
CA LEU A 80 -13.40 -15.73 -17.29
C LEU A 80 -12.19 -16.68 -17.39
N GLY A 81 -12.04 -17.64 -16.47
CA GLY A 81 -10.95 -18.62 -16.48
C GLY A 81 -9.63 -18.13 -15.86
N PHE A 82 -9.65 -17.06 -15.07
CA PHE A 82 -8.51 -16.51 -14.35
C PHE A 82 -8.64 -16.72 -12.84
N LYS A 83 -7.53 -16.49 -12.11
CA LYS A 83 -7.52 -16.28 -10.65
C LYS A 83 -7.01 -14.89 -10.32
N ILE A 84 -7.33 -14.41 -9.12
CA ILE A 84 -6.73 -13.20 -8.56
C ILE A 84 -5.82 -13.53 -7.37
N GLY A 85 -4.79 -12.71 -7.15
CA GLY A 85 -3.88 -12.84 -6.02
C GLY A 85 -3.49 -11.49 -5.41
N ALA A 86 -3.44 -11.42 -4.08
CA ALA A 86 -3.02 -10.24 -3.32
C ALA A 86 -1.60 -10.43 -2.74
N ALA A 87 -0.59 -9.94 -3.46
CA ALA A 87 0.79 -9.83 -2.95
C ALA A 87 1.52 -8.69 -3.65
N GLY A 88 2.50 -8.07 -2.98
CA GLY A 88 3.17 -6.87 -3.49
C GLY A 88 3.95 -7.06 -4.80
N THR A 89 4.32 -8.31 -5.10
CA THR A 89 4.94 -8.77 -6.34
C THR A 89 4.46 -10.18 -6.67
N HIS A 90 4.49 -10.56 -7.95
CA HIS A 90 4.29 -11.95 -8.36
C HIS A 90 5.57 -12.78 -8.11
N PRO A 91 5.49 -14.03 -7.61
CA PRO A 91 6.69 -14.76 -7.20
C PRO A 91 7.69 -15.08 -8.31
N PHE A 92 7.22 -15.36 -9.54
CA PHE A 92 8.11 -15.84 -10.61
C PHE A 92 7.87 -15.31 -12.02
N SER A 93 6.84 -14.51 -12.23
CA SER A 93 6.56 -13.98 -13.56
C SER A 93 7.56 -12.89 -13.92
N LYS A 94 7.90 -12.84 -15.20
CA LYS A 94 8.80 -11.84 -15.77
C LYS A 94 8.00 -10.64 -16.24
N TRP A 95 8.45 -9.44 -15.88
CA TRP A 95 7.80 -8.20 -16.32
C TRP A 95 7.96 -7.99 -17.83
N GLU A 96 9.04 -8.51 -18.45
CA GLU A 96 9.27 -8.35 -19.90
C GLU A 96 8.17 -9.00 -20.76
N ASN A 97 7.53 -10.03 -20.20
CA ASN A 97 6.47 -10.79 -20.87
C ASN A 97 5.08 -10.15 -20.72
N GLN A 98 4.94 -9.11 -19.89
CA GLN A 98 3.64 -8.51 -19.62
C GLN A 98 3.28 -7.44 -20.64
N HIS A 99 2.03 -7.52 -21.09
CA HIS A 99 1.46 -6.56 -22.02
C HIS A 99 0.98 -5.30 -21.31
N ILE A 100 1.01 -4.20 -22.04
CA ILE A 100 0.55 -2.89 -21.59
C ILE A 100 -0.85 -2.65 -22.14
N THR A 101 -1.73 -2.11 -21.30
CA THR A 101 -3.08 -1.72 -21.69
C THR A 101 -2.99 -0.62 -22.77
N PRO A 102 -3.65 -0.78 -23.94
CA PRO A 102 -3.65 0.28 -24.96
C PRO A 102 -4.31 1.56 -24.44
N ASN A 103 -3.50 2.58 -24.14
CA ASN A 103 -3.95 3.88 -23.67
C ASN A 103 -2.87 4.94 -23.95
N PRO A 104 -3.19 6.06 -24.62
CA PRO A 104 -2.20 7.09 -24.96
C PRO A 104 -1.40 7.60 -23.75
N ARG A 105 -2.04 7.69 -22.58
CA ARG A 105 -1.37 8.11 -21.34
C ARG A 105 -0.28 7.13 -20.91
N TYR A 106 -0.51 5.83 -21.08
CA TYR A 106 0.46 4.79 -20.72
C TYR A 106 1.62 4.76 -21.72
N ASP A 107 1.33 4.97 -23.01
CA ASP A 107 2.35 5.09 -24.05
C ASP A 107 3.30 6.26 -23.76
N GLU A 108 2.76 7.42 -23.36
CA GLU A 108 3.56 8.57 -22.94
C GLU A 108 4.46 8.25 -21.74
N ILE A 109 3.94 7.57 -20.72
CA ILE A 109 4.71 7.17 -19.53
C ILE A 109 5.84 6.21 -19.91
N ILE A 110 5.57 5.22 -20.77
CA ILE A 110 6.59 4.27 -21.22
C ILE A 110 7.65 4.98 -22.08
N ASN A 111 7.25 5.89 -22.96
CA ASN A 111 8.18 6.68 -23.74
C ASN A 111 9.08 7.57 -22.85
N GLU A 112 8.54 8.13 -21.78
CA GLU A 112 9.29 8.95 -20.82
C GLU A 112 10.24 8.11 -19.95
N MET A 113 9.76 6.97 -19.43
CA MET A 113 10.42 6.24 -18.33
C MET A 113 11.06 4.91 -18.74
N GLN A 114 10.77 4.42 -19.94
CA GLN A 114 11.32 3.20 -20.53
C GLN A 114 11.15 1.99 -19.57
N ASP A 115 12.20 1.19 -19.37
CA ASP A 115 12.18 -0.01 -18.53
C ASP A 115 11.80 0.27 -17.07
N THR A 116 11.95 1.51 -16.60
CA THR A 116 11.48 1.89 -15.27
C THR A 116 9.97 1.72 -15.18
N ALA A 117 9.21 2.23 -16.16
CA ALA A 117 7.77 2.02 -16.20
C ALA A 117 7.41 0.58 -16.55
N ARG A 118 8.09 -0.05 -17.53
CA ARG A 118 7.76 -1.42 -17.95
C ARG A 118 7.95 -2.45 -16.83
N SER A 119 8.96 -2.28 -15.99
CA SER A 119 9.21 -3.18 -14.86
C SER A 119 8.36 -2.89 -13.62
N ASN A 120 7.46 -1.89 -13.66
CA ASN A 120 6.60 -1.51 -12.54
C ASN A 120 5.38 -2.42 -12.35
N LEU A 121 5.63 -3.72 -12.20
CA LEU A 121 4.61 -4.74 -12.03
C LEU A 121 4.48 -5.11 -10.54
N ILE A 122 3.89 -4.19 -9.80
CA ILE A 122 3.77 -4.23 -8.34
C ILE A 122 2.34 -3.92 -7.90
N PHE A 123 1.99 -4.32 -6.69
CA PHE A 123 0.61 -4.28 -6.20
C PHE A 123 0.55 -3.72 -4.77
N GLY A 124 -0.14 -2.59 -4.62
CA GLY A 124 -0.20 -1.83 -3.38
C GLY A 124 -1.55 -1.86 -2.68
N LEU A 125 -1.49 -1.43 -1.43
CA LEU A 125 -2.64 -0.93 -0.68
C LEU A 125 -2.49 0.59 -0.54
N HIS A 126 -3.48 1.34 -1.01
CA HIS A 126 -3.58 2.77 -0.76
C HIS A 126 -4.75 3.06 0.18
N VAL A 127 -4.50 3.89 1.20
CA VAL A 127 -5.52 4.27 2.18
C VAL A 127 -5.64 5.79 2.20
N HIS A 128 -6.84 6.26 1.88
CA HIS A 128 -7.26 7.64 1.96
C HIS A 128 -7.97 7.92 3.28
N ILE A 129 -7.57 8.98 3.95
CA ILE A 129 -8.26 9.53 5.11
C ILE A 129 -8.83 10.90 4.73
N GLY A 130 -10.15 11.08 4.88
CA GLY A 130 -10.84 12.34 4.65
C GLY A 130 -10.29 13.47 5.51
N MET A 131 -10.04 14.63 4.90
CA MET A 131 -9.48 15.82 5.54
C MET A 131 -10.36 17.05 5.30
N GLU A 132 -10.71 17.76 6.36
CA GLU A 132 -11.51 19.00 6.27
C GLU A 132 -10.67 20.19 5.77
N ASP A 133 -9.37 20.20 6.06
CA ASP A 133 -8.47 21.30 5.75
C ASP A 133 -7.11 20.81 5.23
N LYS A 134 -6.62 21.49 4.18
CA LYS A 134 -5.35 21.16 3.52
C LYS A 134 -4.14 21.50 4.38
N GLN A 135 -4.21 22.52 5.24
CA GLN A 135 -3.10 22.85 6.15
C GLN A 135 -2.95 21.77 7.23
N MET A 136 -4.07 21.33 7.81
CA MET A 136 -4.10 20.20 8.71
C MET A 136 -3.61 18.92 8.02
N ALA A 137 -4.08 18.63 6.81
CA ALA A 137 -3.60 17.48 6.04
C ALA A 137 -2.07 17.50 5.87
N LEU A 138 -1.50 18.65 5.51
CA LEU A 138 -0.05 18.80 5.36
C LEU A 138 0.70 18.60 6.69
N HIS A 139 0.18 19.15 7.79
CA HIS A 139 0.74 18.95 9.12
C HIS A 139 0.78 17.46 9.49
N LEU A 140 -0.33 16.75 9.28
CA LEU A 140 -0.43 15.33 9.56
C LEU A 140 0.47 14.50 8.63
N VAL A 141 0.58 14.84 7.34
CA VAL A 141 1.52 14.21 6.41
C VAL A 141 2.95 14.31 6.93
N ASN A 142 3.39 15.49 7.40
CA ASN A 142 4.74 15.69 7.92
C ASN A 142 5.03 14.77 9.13
N ALA A 143 4.08 14.69 10.08
CA ALA A 143 4.22 13.84 11.27
C ALA A 143 4.13 12.34 10.93
N MET A 144 3.22 11.96 10.02
CA MET A 144 3.00 10.58 9.60
C MET A 144 4.24 9.93 8.99
N ARG A 145 5.17 10.71 8.42
CA ARG A 145 6.43 10.22 7.85
C ARG A 145 7.18 9.27 8.79
N TYR A 146 7.19 9.55 10.09
CA TYR A 146 7.87 8.71 11.09
C TYR A 146 7.26 7.31 11.21
N PHE A 147 5.94 7.19 11.05
CA PHE A 147 5.21 5.94 11.25
C PHE A 147 5.19 5.06 9.99
N LEU A 148 5.51 5.61 8.82
CA LEU A 148 5.49 4.86 7.56
C LEU A 148 6.33 3.57 7.58
N PRO A 149 7.56 3.53 8.12
CA PRO A 149 8.31 2.27 8.24
C PRO A 149 7.61 1.20 9.09
N HIS A 150 6.82 1.58 10.10
CA HIS A 150 6.07 0.64 10.94
C HIS A 150 4.92 0.00 10.15
N LEU A 151 4.14 0.83 9.45
CA LEU A 151 3.09 0.38 8.53
C LEU A 151 3.67 -0.50 7.42
N TYR A 152 4.86 -0.13 6.91
CA TYR A 152 5.54 -0.89 5.88
C TYR A 152 6.02 -2.26 6.38
N ALA A 153 6.62 -2.32 7.57
CA ALA A 153 7.04 -3.58 8.18
C ALA A 153 5.86 -4.54 8.39
N LEU A 154 4.72 -4.00 8.86
CA LEU A 154 3.49 -4.76 9.12
C LEU A 154 2.82 -5.28 7.84
N SER A 155 2.94 -4.55 6.73
CA SER A 155 2.30 -4.88 5.45
C SER A 155 3.19 -5.67 4.48
N THR A 156 4.40 -6.08 4.88
CA THR A 156 5.31 -6.79 3.97
C THR A 156 4.69 -8.07 3.38
N ASN A 157 4.63 -8.17 2.05
CA ASN A 157 3.96 -9.26 1.35
C ASN A 157 4.54 -9.53 -0.05
N SER A 158 5.85 -9.30 -0.24
CA SER A 158 6.51 -9.46 -1.55
C SER A 158 7.95 -9.96 -1.47
N PRO A 159 8.21 -11.18 -0.94
CA PRO A 159 9.59 -11.66 -0.76
C PRO A 159 10.26 -12.18 -2.04
N PHE A 160 9.47 -12.46 -3.09
CA PHE A 160 9.94 -13.07 -4.34
C PHE A 160 9.86 -12.09 -5.52
N TRP A 161 10.79 -12.23 -6.48
CA TRP A 161 10.78 -11.49 -7.73
C TRP A 161 11.49 -12.28 -8.82
N GLU A 162 10.84 -12.47 -9.98
CA GLU A 162 11.40 -13.16 -11.15
C GLU A 162 12.00 -14.55 -10.83
N GLY A 163 11.36 -15.28 -9.92
CA GLY A 163 11.69 -16.67 -9.60
C GLY A 163 12.72 -16.79 -8.49
N ARG A 164 13.07 -15.68 -7.83
CA ARG A 164 14.11 -15.64 -6.81
C ARG A 164 13.54 -15.17 -5.48
N ASN A 165 13.94 -15.84 -4.40
CA ASN A 165 13.88 -15.24 -3.08
C ASN A 165 14.85 -14.05 -3.04
N THR A 166 14.31 -12.85 -2.88
CA THR A 166 15.10 -11.61 -2.99
C THR A 166 15.92 -11.32 -1.74
N GLY A 167 15.61 -12.01 -0.64
CA GLY A 167 16.08 -11.68 0.69
C GLY A 167 15.34 -10.52 1.36
N PHE A 168 14.44 -9.81 0.66
CA PHE A 168 13.55 -8.81 1.26
C PHE A 168 12.24 -9.47 1.71
N LYS A 169 11.54 -8.83 2.66
CA LYS A 169 10.14 -9.17 3.00
C LYS A 169 9.17 -8.39 2.13
N SER A 170 9.54 -7.16 1.73
CA SER A 170 8.86 -6.43 0.66
C SER A 170 9.86 -5.96 -0.39
N PHE A 171 9.78 -6.55 -1.58
CA PHE A 171 10.56 -6.16 -2.75
C PHE A 171 9.84 -5.14 -3.63
N ARG A 172 8.51 -4.98 -3.46
CA ARG A 172 7.69 -3.97 -4.15
C ARG A 172 8.34 -2.59 -4.17
N SER A 173 8.80 -2.10 -3.01
CA SER A 173 9.40 -0.77 -2.94
C SER A 173 10.70 -0.66 -3.74
N LYS A 174 11.46 -1.77 -3.89
CA LYS A 174 12.74 -1.78 -4.62
C LYS A 174 12.53 -1.73 -6.12
N VAL A 175 11.43 -2.29 -6.61
CA VAL A 175 10.98 -2.08 -7.99
C VAL A 175 10.62 -0.60 -8.19
N PHE A 176 9.89 -0.02 -7.23
CA PHE A 176 9.41 1.35 -7.31
C PHE A 176 10.50 2.42 -7.12
N ASP A 177 11.58 2.12 -6.40
CA ASP A 177 12.71 3.05 -6.12
C ASP A 177 13.39 3.59 -7.40
N LYS A 178 13.17 2.95 -8.55
CA LYS A 178 13.65 3.41 -9.87
C LYS A 178 12.91 4.66 -10.36
N PHE A 179 11.69 4.92 -9.88
CA PHE A 179 10.88 6.07 -10.30
C PHE A 179 11.42 7.38 -9.71
N PRO A 180 11.44 8.49 -10.47
CA PRO A 180 11.76 9.78 -9.90
C PRO A 180 10.66 10.22 -8.92
N ARG A 181 11.01 11.01 -7.90
CA ARG A 181 10.03 11.58 -6.94
C ARG A 181 9.24 10.51 -6.17
N THR A 182 9.86 9.36 -5.90
CA THR A 182 9.31 8.28 -5.07
C THR A 182 9.84 8.29 -3.64
N GLY A 183 9.18 7.55 -2.76
CA GLY A 183 9.57 7.31 -1.37
C GLY A 183 9.05 8.33 -0.36
N ILE A 184 9.67 8.37 0.83
CA ILE A 184 9.25 9.24 1.94
C ILE A 184 9.33 10.70 1.47
N PRO A 185 8.27 11.52 1.59
CA PRO A 185 8.32 12.91 1.16
C PRO A 185 9.28 13.76 1.99
N GLY A 186 9.65 14.93 1.45
CA GLY A 186 10.25 16.01 2.23
C GLY A 186 9.25 16.62 3.22
N VAL A 187 9.72 17.55 4.04
CA VAL A 187 8.84 18.35 4.91
C VAL A 187 8.50 19.64 4.17
N PHE A 188 7.23 20.03 4.22
CA PHE A 188 6.77 21.36 3.81
C PHE A 188 6.12 22.05 5.01
N GLU A 189 6.61 23.23 5.36
CA GLU A 189 6.11 23.98 6.52
C GLU A 189 4.74 24.60 6.25
N THR A 190 4.48 24.95 5.00
CA THR A 190 3.23 25.61 4.59
C THR A 190 2.68 25.00 3.30
N VAL A 191 1.37 25.10 3.12
CA VAL A 191 0.69 24.71 1.89
C VAL A 191 1.23 25.49 0.69
N ALA A 192 1.56 26.77 0.86
CA ALA A 192 2.15 27.60 -0.18
C ALA A 192 3.53 27.08 -0.65
N GLN A 193 4.36 26.58 0.28
CA GLN A 193 5.65 25.97 -0.08
C GLN A 193 5.45 24.68 -0.89
N TYR A 194 4.50 23.83 -0.48
CA TYR A 194 4.14 22.62 -1.22
C TYR A 194 3.60 22.96 -2.63
N GLU A 195 2.68 23.92 -2.73
CA GLU A 195 2.12 24.35 -4.01
C GLU A 195 3.17 24.99 -4.92
N HIS A 196 4.10 25.77 -4.37
CA HIS A 196 5.22 26.32 -5.13
C HIS A 196 6.10 25.21 -5.71
N TYR A 197 6.43 24.18 -4.93
CA TYR A 197 7.17 23.01 -5.40
C TYR A 197 6.46 22.31 -6.56
N VAL A 198 5.17 22.02 -6.41
CA VAL A 198 4.36 21.37 -7.44
C VAL A 198 4.27 22.24 -8.70
N ASN A 199 3.97 23.53 -8.55
CA ASN A 199 3.84 24.48 -9.65
C ASN A 199 5.16 24.65 -10.41
N LEU A 200 6.30 24.61 -9.71
CA LEU A 200 7.61 24.64 -10.36
C LEU A 200 7.81 23.42 -11.25
N LEU A 201 7.53 22.21 -10.75
CA LEU A 201 7.66 20.98 -11.53
C LEU A 201 6.75 20.95 -12.77
N VAL A 202 5.52 21.46 -12.64
CA VAL A 202 4.60 21.58 -13.78
C VAL A 202 5.12 22.61 -14.77
N LYS A 203 5.51 23.80 -14.31
CA LYS A 203 6.01 24.89 -15.16
C LYS A 203 7.29 24.52 -15.91
N THR A 204 8.13 23.66 -15.35
CA THR A 204 9.36 23.18 -15.98
C THR A 204 9.17 21.86 -16.75
N ASN A 205 7.93 21.40 -16.95
CA ASN A 205 7.58 20.16 -17.65
C ASN A 205 8.23 18.89 -17.05
N CYS A 206 8.54 18.90 -15.76
CA CYS A 206 9.01 17.70 -15.06
C CYS A 206 7.86 16.72 -14.76
N ILE A 207 6.62 17.24 -14.66
CA ILE A 207 5.38 16.50 -14.53
C ILE A 207 4.27 17.25 -15.29
N ASP A 208 3.29 16.51 -15.83
CA ASP A 208 2.07 17.08 -16.42
C ASP A 208 1.09 17.54 -15.33
N ASN A 209 1.02 16.78 -14.24
CA ASN A 209 0.16 17.07 -13.11
C ASN A 209 0.70 16.42 -11.82
N PRO A 210 0.16 16.80 -10.64
CA PRO A 210 0.68 16.34 -9.35
C PRO A 210 0.54 14.83 -9.09
N LYS A 211 -0.25 14.07 -9.89
CA LYS A 211 -0.35 12.60 -9.77
C LYS A 211 0.99 11.90 -10.05
N LYS A 212 1.91 12.50 -10.82
CA LYS A 212 3.28 11.98 -11.09
C LYS A 212 4.27 12.25 -9.93
N ILE A 213 3.76 12.53 -8.74
CA ILE A 213 4.50 12.52 -7.48
C ILE A 213 4.08 11.28 -6.71
N TRP A 214 4.97 10.30 -6.63
CA TRP A 214 4.71 8.96 -6.12
C TRP A 214 5.28 8.75 -4.73
N TRP A 215 4.98 9.68 -3.82
CA TRP A 215 5.42 9.57 -2.44
C TRP A 215 4.69 8.48 -1.67
N ASP A 216 5.37 7.93 -0.67
CA ASP A 216 4.83 6.91 0.26
C ASP A 216 3.61 7.43 1.06
N ILE A 217 3.47 8.75 1.16
CA ILE A 217 2.31 9.46 1.70
C ILE A 217 2.20 10.83 1.01
N ARG A 218 0.99 11.34 0.80
CA ARG A 218 0.78 12.69 0.27
C ARG A 218 -0.54 13.32 0.71
N VAL A 219 -0.61 14.64 0.62
CA VAL A 219 -1.90 15.34 0.50
C VAL A 219 -2.38 15.10 -0.92
N HIS A 220 -3.51 14.42 -1.06
CA HIS A 220 -4.01 14.06 -2.38
C HIS A 220 -4.36 15.33 -3.18
N PRO A 221 -3.96 15.42 -4.46
CA PRO A 221 -4.07 16.67 -5.22
C PRO A 221 -5.49 17.06 -5.65
N PHE A 222 -6.43 16.11 -5.73
CA PHE A 222 -7.81 16.36 -6.19
C PHE A 222 -8.86 16.09 -5.12
N TYR A 223 -8.82 14.93 -4.48
CA TYR A 223 -9.63 14.61 -3.32
C TYR A 223 -9.09 15.27 -2.05
N PRO A 224 -9.97 15.78 -1.16
CA PRO A 224 -9.59 16.37 0.12
C PRO A 224 -9.21 15.25 1.12
N THR A 225 -8.11 14.57 0.85
CA THR A 225 -7.66 13.41 1.61
C THR A 225 -6.15 13.46 1.84
N LEU A 226 -5.72 12.84 2.93
CA LEU A 226 -4.35 12.35 3.10
C LEU A 226 -4.33 10.92 2.58
N GLU A 227 -3.34 10.56 1.78
CA GLU A 227 -3.25 9.24 1.13
C GLU A 227 -1.92 8.56 1.50
N VAL A 228 -1.99 7.38 2.12
CA VAL A 228 -0.85 6.51 2.46
C VAL A 228 -0.71 5.42 1.41
N ARG A 229 0.49 5.24 0.85
CA ARG A 229 0.76 4.38 -0.33
C ARG A 229 1.96 3.42 -0.16
N ILE A 230 2.52 3.35 1.04
CA ILE A 230 3.75 2.59 1.29
C ILE A 230 3.55 1.07 1.32
N CYS A 231 2.34 0.61 1.61
CA CYS A 231 2.04 -0.79 1.89
C CYS A 231 2.06 -1.66 0.62
N ASP A 232 2.54 -2.90 0.75
CA ASP A 232 2.13 -3.95 -0.20
C ASP A 232 0.65 -4.24 0.01
N VAL A 233 -0.03 -4.74 -1.02
CA VAL A 233 -1.39 -5.29 -0.84
C VAL A 233 -1.33 -6.49 0.14
N PRO A 234 -2.10 -6.49 1.25
CA PRO A 234 -2.09 -7.59 2.22
C PRO A 234 -2.80 -8.85 1.69
N LEU A 235 -2.38 -10.02 2.17
CA LEU A 235 -2.95 -11.31 1.74
C LEU A 235 -4.45 -11.38 2.03
N THR A 236 -4.88 -11.05 3.25
CA THR A 236 -6.25 -11.27 3.72
C THR A 236 -7.02 -9.97 3.94
N VAL A 237 -8.36 -10.06 3.94
CA VAL A 237 -9.22 -8.91 4.26
C VAL A 237 -8.94 -8.39 5.67
N ASN A 238 -8.74 -9.30 6.63
CA ASN A 238 -8.50 -8.91 8.03
C ASN A 238 -7.25 -8.04 8.17
N GLU A 239 -6.17 -8.37 7.45
CA GLU A 239 -4.95 -7.58 7.47
C GLU A 239 -5.14 -6.21 6.82
N THR A 240 -5.81 -6.14 5.66
CA THR A 240 -6.14 -4.86 4.99
C THR A 240 -6.90 -3.93 5.92
N ILE A 241 -7.94 -4.43 6.59
CA ILE A 241 -8.77 -3.61 7.47
C ILE A 241 -8.00 -3.23 8.75
N SER A 242 -7.17 -4.12 9.30
CA SER A 242 -6.36 -3.82 10.49
C SER A 242 -5.28 -2.76 10.21
N ILE A 243 -4.61 -2.84 9.06
CA ILE A 243 -3.66 -1.82 8.61
C ILE A 243 -4.39 -0.49 8.36
N THR A 244 -5.56 -0.51 7.73
CA THR A 244 -6.39 0.69 7.51
C THR A 244 -6.81 1.33 8.83
N ALA A 245 -7.26 0.53 9.80
CA ALA A 245 -7.64 1.00 11.13
C ALA A 245 -6.46 1.67 11.85
N LEU A 246 -5.26 1.09 11.77
CA LEU A 246 -4.05 1.70 12.34
C LEU A 246 -3.70 3.02 11.66
N ILE A 247 -3.80 3.11 10.34
CA ILE A 247 -3.59 4.37 9.60
C ILE A 247 -4.60 5.43 10.06
N GLN A 248 -5.88 5.09 10.16
CA GLN A 248 -6.93 5.98 10.64
C GLN A 248 -6.66 6.46 12.08
N ALA A 249 -6.29 5.54 12.97
CA ALA A 249 -5.99 5.82 14.37
C ALA A 249 -4.74 6.71 14.52
N LEU A 250 -3.70 6.51 13.72
CA LEU A 250 -2.52 7.39 13.72
C LEU A 250 -2.87 8.82 13.28
N VAL A 251 -3.66 8.96 12.22
CA VAL A 251 -4.11 10.27 11.75
C VAL A 251 -4.99 10.95 12.81
N ALA A 252 -5.91 10.22 13.43
CA ALA A 252 -6.76 10.72 14.52
C ALA A 252 -5.95 11.12 15.75
N LYS A 253 -4.97 10.31 16.16
CA LYS A 253 -4.08 10.58 17.29
C LYS A 253 -3.25 11.84 17.04
N LEU A 254 -2.64 11.97 15.87
CA LEU A 254 -1.86 13.14 15.50
C LEU A 254 -2.72 14.41 15.40
N TYR A 255 -3.96 14.29 14.92
CA TYR A 255 -4.93 15.37 14.92
C TYR A 255 -5.30 15.81 16.35
N LYS A 256 -5.56 14.85 17.26
CA LYS A 256 -5.84 15.11 18.68
C LYS A 256 -4.69 15.87 19.34
N LEU A 257 -3.45 15.39 19.18
CA LEU A 257 -2.26 16.07 19.70
C LEU A 257 -2.17 17.51 19.20
N ARG A 258 -2.42 17.73 17.91
CA ARG A 258 -2.42 19.09 17.34
C ARG A 258 -3.48 19.99 17.98
N GLY A 259 -4.68 19.46 18.24
CA GLY A 259 -5.75 20.18 18.94
C GLY A 259 -5.39 20.54 20.39
N GLU A 260 -4.53 19.75 21.03
CA GLU A 260 -3.99 19.98 22.38
C GLU A 260 -2.73 20.86 22.40
N ASN A 261 -2.37 21.48 21.26
CA ASN A 261 -1.12 22.24 21.06
C ASN A 261 0.16 21.41 21.25
N LEU A 262 0.09 20.09 21.05
CA LEU A 262 1.22 19.18 20.99
C LEU A 262 1.55 18.84 19.53
N SER A 263 2.76 18.36 19.28
CA SER A 263 3.12 17.79 17.98
C SER A 263 4.10 16.64 18.12
N PHE A 264 4.06 15.69 17.20
CA PHE A 264 5.08 14.66 17.10
C PHE A 264 6.37 15.22 16.50
N ILE A 265 7.51 14.61 16.85
CA ILE A 265 8.83 15.07 16.39
C ILE A 265 8.98 14.79 14.89
N ASN A 266 9.43 15.79 14.14
CA ASN A 266 9.75 15.64 12.72
C ASN A 266 11.21 15.21 12.54
N TYR A 267 11.42 13.97 12.12
CA TYR A 267 12.76 13.47 11.82
C TYR A 267 13.18 13.77 10.37
N HIS A 268 14.50 13.90 10.19
CA HIS A 268 15.09 14.07 8.88
C HIS A 268 14.78 12.86 7.98
N ARG A 269 14.49 13.11 6.70
CA ARG A 269 14.10 12.06 5.73
C ARG A 269 15.11 10.90 5.68
N ALA A 270 16.41 11.22 5.74
CA ALA A 270 17.48 10.22 5.68
C ALA A 270 17.38 9.20 6.83
N LEU A 271 17.04 9.64 8.04
CA LEU A 271 16.88 8.75 9.19
C LEU A 271 15.67 7.82 9.00
N ILE A 272 14.54 8.37 8.56
CA ILE A 272 13.33 7.58 8.29
C ILE A 272 13.60 6.53 7.21
N ASN A 273 14.41 6.86 6.20
CA ASN A 273 14.80 5.92 5.15
C ASN A 273 15.62 4.73 5.67
N GLU A 274 16.43 4.89 6.74
CA GLU A 274 17.11 3.76 7.39
C GLU A 274 16.10 2.75 7.94
N ASN A 275 15.05 3.24 8.62
CA ASN A 275 13.97 2.39 9.09
C ASN A 275 13.13 1.82 7.94
N LYS A 276 12.87 2.59 6.86
CA LYS A 276 12.19 2.06 5.67
C LYS A 276 12.97 0.90 5.06
N TRP A 277 14.29 1.02 4.95
CA TRP A 277 15.14 -0.06 4.42
C TRP A 277 15.11 -1.30 5.32
N ARG A 278 15.25 -1.12 6.64
CA ARG A 278 15.19 -2.20 7.63
C ARG A 278 13.83 -2.91 7.60
N ALA A 279 12.73 -2.15 7.54
CA ALA A 279 11.36 -2.65 7.43
C ALA A 279 11.17 -3.49 6.15
N GLY A 280 11.59 -3.00 4.99
CA GLY A 280 11.48 -3.76 3.74
C GLY A 280 12.34 -5.03 3.74
N ARG A 281 13.55 -4.98 4.33
CA ARG A 281 14.49 -6.11 4.34
C ARG A 281 14.11 -7.21 5.34
N TYR A 282 13.63 -6.84 6.53
CA TYR A 282 13.46 -7.76 7.64
C TYR A 282 12.01 -7.88 8.15
N GLY A 283 11.10 -6.99 7.74
CA GLY A 283 9.72 -7.00 8.21
C GLY A 283 9.63 -6.88 9.73
N LEU A 284 8.75 -7.68 10.33
CA LEU A 284 8.54 -7.72 11.78
C LEU A 284 9.68 -8.40 12.56
N ASP A 285 10.48 -9.25 11.91
CA ASP A 285 11.56 -10.00 12.57
C ASP A 285 12.90 -9.24 12.59
N GLY A 286 12.88 -7.98 12.11
CA GLY A 286 14.02 -7.08 12.17
C GLY A 286 14.07 -6.21 13.41
N LYS A 287 15.02 -5.29 13.38
CA LYS A 287 15.12 -4.17 14.32
C LYS A 287 15.04 -2.84 13.57
N MET A 288 14.33 -1.89 14.13
CA MET A 288 14.32 -0.50 13.67
C MET A 288 15.05 0.39 14.69
N ILE A 289 15.41 1.59 14.28
CA ILE A 289 16.06 2.58 15.12
C ILE A 289 14.97 3.36 15.85
N ASP A 290 15.04 3.35 17.18
CA ASP A 290 14.34 4.33 18.02
C ASP A 290 15.23 5.58 18.07
N PHE A 291 14.83 6.64 17.36
CA PHE A 291 15.62 7.87 17.29
C PHE A 291 15.63 8.66 18.60
N GLY A 292 14.68 8.43 19.51
CA GLY A 292 14.69 9.07 20.83
C GLY A 292 15.65 8.37 21.79
N LYS A 293 15.71 7.04 21.73
CA LYS A 293 16.65 6.22 22.54
C LYS A 293 18.04 6.09 21.90
N GLU A 294 18.19 6.47 20.63
CA GLU A 294 19.41 6.31 19.82
C GLU A 294 19.94 4.87 19.78
N CYS A 295 19.03 3.89 19.78
CA CYS A 295 19.37 2.47 19.74
C CYS A 295 18.50 1.70 18.75
N GLU A 296 18.93 0.49 18.40
CA GLU A 296 18.06 -0.45 17.70
C GLU A 296 17.10 -1.14 18.69
N VAL A 297 15.85 -1.31 18.26
CA VAL A 297 14.79 -1.96 19.02
C VAL A 297 14.06 -2.94 18.09
N ASP A 298 13.63 -4.07 18.65
CA ASP A 298 12.88 -5.08 17.89
C ASP A 298 11.60 -4.47 17.31
N THR A 299 11.36 -4.68 16.00
CA THR A 299 10.22 -4.09 15.29
C THR A 299 8.89 -4.45 15.94
N ARG A 300 8.76 -5.67 16.46
CA ARG A 300 7.58 -6.16 17.18
C ARG A 300 7.29 -5.36 18.46
N LEU A 301 8.34 -5.02 19.22
CA LEU A 301 8.19 -4.20 20.42
C LEU A 301 7.76 -2.78 20.06
N LEU A 302 8.37 -2.19 19.03
CA LEU A 302 7.97 -0.86 18.53
C LEU A 302 6.53 -0.84 18.02
N MET A 303 6.04 -1.96 17.43
CA MET A 303 4.63 -2.05 17.05
C MET A 303 3.71 -2.05 18.28
N LEU A 304 4.05 -2.76 19.35
CA LEU A 304 3.27 -2.72 20.60
C LEU A 304 3.29 -1.32 21.22
N GLU A 305 4.44 -0.63 21.22
CA GLU A 305 4.51 0.79 21.62
C GLU A 305 3.60 1.67 20.75
N LEU A 306 3.52 1.40 19.43
CA LEU A 306 2.65 2.11 18.51
C LEU A 306 1.16 1.86 18.77
N LEU A 307 0.77 0.62 19.10
CA LEU A 307 -0.62 0.30 19.47
C LEU A 307 -1.02 1.05 20.76
N ASN A 308 -0.13 1.07 21.75
CA ASN A 308 -0.34 1.87 22.98
C ASN A 308 -0.43 3.37 22.70
N PHE A 309 0.34 3.88 21.73
CA PHE A 309 0.33 5.31 21.37
C PHE A 309 -1.02 5.77 20.81
N VAL A 310 -1.69 4.91 20.03
CA VAL A 310 -2.99 5.24 19.42
C VAL A 310 -4.20 4.84 20.26
N ASP A 311 -4.00 4.09 21.35
CA ASP A 311 -5.07 3.43 22.11
C ASP A 311 -6.24 4.34 22.49
N ASP A 312 -5.93 5.56 22.92
CA ASP A 312 -6.87 6.58 23.41
C ASP A 312 -7.77 7.23 22.34
N VAL A 313 -7.63 6.85 21.07
CA VAL A 313 -8.53 7.29 19.98
C VAL A 313 -9.28 6.15 19.30
N VAL A 314 -8.94 4.89 19.60
CA VAL A 314 -9.44 3.74 18.85
C VAL A 314 -10.93 3.45 19.13
N ASP A 315 -11.38 3.62 20.37
CA ASP A 315 -12.77 3.34 20.74
C ASP A 315 -13.73 4.36 20.11
N ASP A 316 -13.32 5.63 20.06
CA ASP A 316 -14.07 6.70 19.38
C ASP A 316 -14.18 6.46 17.86
N LEU A 317 -13.21 5.74 17.28
CA LEU A 317 -13.21 5.32 15.86
C LEU A 317 -13.99 4.02 15.62
N GLY A 318 -14.37 3.31 16.68
CA GLY A 318 -15.03 2.00 16.57
C GLY A 318 -14.14 0.90 15.98
N SER A 319 -12.82 1.03 16.10
CA SER A 319 -11.84 0.16 15.42
C SER A 319 -11.03 -0.76 16.35
N ARG A 320 -11.47 -0.92 17.61
CA ARG A 320 -10.79 -1.73 18.64
C ARG A 320 -10.45 -3.13 18.15
N LYS A 321 -11.42 -3.83 17.59
CA LYS A 321 -11.28 -5.22 17.14
C LYS A 321 -10.20 -5.36 16.06
N GLU A 322 -10.18 -4.42 15.11
CA GLU A 322 -9.20 -4.35 14.03
C GLU A 322 -7.79 -4.03 14.57
N ILE A 323 -7.67 -3.15 15.56
CA ILE A 323 -6.39 -2.83 16.20
C ILE A 323 -5.86 -4.04 17.00
N GLU A 324 -6.71 -4.73 17.76
CA GLU A 324 -6.34 -5.93 18.51
C GLU A 324 -5.91 -7.08 17.58
N TYR A 325 -6.46 -7.17 16.37
CA TYR A 325 -6.03 -8.16 15.37
C TYR A 325 -4.56 -7.98 14.95
N ILE A 326 -3.99 -6.78 15.10
CA ILE A 326 -2.57 -6.54 14.82
C ILE A 326 -1.68 -7.39 15.73
N GLU A 327 -2.09 -7.68 16.97
CA GLU A 327 -1.35 -8.60 17.84
C GLU A 327 -1.27 -10.02 17.25
N GLN A 328 -2.33 -10.47 16.59
CA GLN A 328 -2.33 -11.73 15.85
C GLN A 328 -1.43 -11.67 14.62
N MET A 329 -1.41 -10.54 13.91
CA MET A 329 -0.46 -10.32 12.80
C MET A 329 0.99 -10.34 13.28
N LEU A 330 1.26 -9.79 14.46
CA LEU A 330 2.56 -9.93 15.10
C LEU A 330 2.84 -11.41 15.32
N ILE A 331 2.02 -12.15 16.07
CA ILE A 331 2.28 -13.57 16.38
C ILE A 331 2.50 -14.43 15.12
N ASN A 332 1.65 -14.26 14.11
CA ASN A 332 1.64 -15.11 12.92
C ASN A 332 2.66 -14.69 11.84
N GLY A 333 3.23 -13.50 11.96
CA GLY A 333 4.05 -12.90 10.91
C GLY A 333 3.21 -12.33 9.76
N THR A 334 3.88 -11.65 8.84
CA THR A 334 3.26 -10.98 7.69
C THR A 334 2.98 -11.97 6.56
N GLY A 335 2.36 -11.48 5.48
CA GLY A 335 2.17 -12.30 4.28
C GLY A 335 3.49 -12.78 3.68
N ALA A 336 4.56 -12.00 3.78
CA ALA A 336 5.90 -12.42 3.35
C ALA A 336 6.43 -13.62 4.16
N ASP A 337 6.21 -13.63 5.47
CA ASP A 337 6.63 -14.73 6.34
C ASP A 337 5.96 -16.04 5.94
N ARG A 338 4.64 -15.97 5.71
CA ARG A 338 3.83 -17.12 5.33
C ARG A 338 4.16 -17.63 3.92
N GLN A 339 4.38 -16.73 2.95
CA GLN A 339 4.86 -17.13 1.62
C GLN A 339 6.22 -17.83 1.66
N LEU A 340 7.17 -17.30 2.46
CA LEU A 340 8.49 -17.89 2.63
C LEU A 340 8.44 -19.27 3.28
N GLU A 341 7.56 -19.47 4.26
CA GLU A 341 7.37 -20.77 4.91
C GLU A 341 6.80 -21.80 3.94
N ILE A 342 5.80 -21.45 3.12
CA ILE A 342 5.30 -22.33 2.05
C ILE A 342 6.45 -22.73 1.12
N PHE A 343 7.24 -21.76 0.65
CA PHE A 343 8.37 -22.06 -0.25
C PHE A 343 9.44 -22.92 0.43
N LYS A 344 9.71 -22.72 1.71
CA LYS A 344 10.68 -23.55 2.46
C LYS A 344 10.21 -25.00 2.60
N GLN A 345 8.90 -25.22 2.73
CA GLN A 345 8.30 -26.55 2.85
C GLN A 345 8.22 -27.28 1.49
N THR A 346 7.95 -26.55 0.41
CA THR A 346 7.65 -27.15 -0.91
C THR A 346 8.80 -27.03 -1.91
N ASN A 347 9.68 -26.03 -1.74
CA ASN A 347 10.65 -25.56 -2.72
C ASN A 347 10.04 -25.27 -4.11
N ASP A 348 8.77 -24.82 -4.13
CA ASP A 348 7.98 -24.62 -5.34
C ASP A 348 7.21 -23.30 -5.29
N LEU A 349 7.53 -22.38 -6.21
CA LEU A 349 6.90 -21.06 -6.30
C LEU A 349 5.47 -21.14 -6.83
N THR A 350 5.09 -22.20 -7.55
CA THR A 350 3.68 -22.39 -7.97
C THR A 350 2.79 -22.65 -6.76
N LYS A 351 3.31 -23.33 -5.72
CA LYS A 351 2.61 -23.53 -4.44
C LYS A 351 2.49 -22.24 -3.63
N VAL A 352 3.46 -21.34 -3.76
CA VAL A 352 3.34 -19.99 -3.17
C VAL A 352 2.21 -19.22 -3.86
N VAL A 353 2.10 -19.30 -5.19
CA VAL A 353 0.99 -18.67 -5.93
C VAL A 353 -0.36 -19.28 -5.55
N ASP A 354 -0.47 -20.62 -5.51
CA ASP A 354 -1.69 -21.30 -5.06
C ASP A 354 -2.11 -20.76 -3.67
N TYR A 355 -1.17 -20.69 -2.72
CA TYR A 355 -1.41 -20.11 -1.39
C TYR A 355 -1.88 -18.64 -1.43
N ILE A 356 -1.23 -17.77 -2.22
CA ILE A 356 -1.63 -16.36 -2.35
C ILE A 356 -3.09 -16.28 -2.85
N THR A 357 -3.42 -17.02 -3.91
CA THR A 357 -4.78 -16.99 -4.49
C THR A 357 -5.84 -17.52 -3.51
N GLU A 358 -5.50 -18.53 -2.71
CA GLU A 358 -6.40 -19.08 -1.68
C GLU A 358 -6.65 -18.09 -0.55
N GLN A 359 -5.60 -17.41 -0.06
CA GLN A 359 -5.73 -16.45 1.05
C GLN A 359 -6.42 -15.15 0.64
N THR A 360 -6.38 -14.79 -0.65
CA THR A 360 -6.92 -13.51 -1.15
C THR A 360 -8.41 -13.33 -0.83
N ILE A 361 -9.17 -14.42 -0.75
CA ILE A 361 -10.64 -14.42 -0.56
C ILE A 361 -11.05 -14.68 0.90
N LEU A 362 -10.10 -15.06 1.76
CA LEU A 362 -10.32 -15.28 3.19
C LEU A 362 -10.24 -13.96 3.98
#